data_AF-A0A077R139-F1
#
_entry.id   AF-A0A077R139-F1
#
_cell.length_a   1.000
_cell.length_b   1.000
_cell.length_c   1.000
_cell.angle_alpha   90.00
_cell.angle_beta   90.00
_cell.angle_gamma   90.00
#
_symmetry.space_group_name_H-M   'P 1'
#
loop_
_entity.id
_entity.type
_entity.pdbx_description
1 polymer ?
#
loop_
_entity_poly.entity_id
_entity_poly.type
_entity_poly.pdbx_seq_one_letter_code
_entity_poly.pdbx_strand_id
1 'polypeptide(L)'
;MSNCFTPSYSIFTHSVGYHTASHSLLTKLNSIASAGINGVEIFTDDLYHFSQSAEFASILASKQVSALLTPPDSPLSQHAALRSSSKTATAQNKYYGAFGECTNAEAQLEIAAAEHIKTYCDHLGLEIVCLQPLRDVEGWVSTSDRANAMERVKSRFPIMQALNTNLLLICSNNTPAPATTGDHSSLVCDLTQISDMAFSFTQSTGHPIRVGFEALSWGSHIDLWAQAWSVVKATNRVNIGLILDSFNTLAREFADPCSSTAIQEPSTITRSNLALSFKKIVAQVPGDKIFLLQIGDAKKLNKALQPSPREGEPRPSRMIWSRSSRLFPCEKERGAFMPVEDFVKAVCDAGYTGPWSIEVFNDSLSNSSSEVPILHARRARAGLDKLVEAVYH
;
A
#
# COMPACT_ATOMS: atom_id res chain seq x y z
N MET A 1 -19.36 -31.53 1.75
CA MET A 1 -18.55 -30.75 2.72
C MET A 1 -17.86 -29.68 1.91
N SER A 2 -18.44 -28.49 1.87
CA SER A 2 -17.86 -27.32 1.21
C SER A 2 -16.54 -27.01 1.90
N ASN A 3 -15.41 -27.05 1.18
CA ASN A 3 -14.15 -26.54 1.69
C ASN A 3 -14.38 -25.07 2.05
N CYS A 4 -14.44 -24.76 3.36
CA CYS A 4 -14.54 -23.40 3.84
C CYS A 4 -13.20 -22.74 3.55
N PHE A 5 -13.13 -21.94 2.49
CA PHE A 5 -11.94 -21.15 2.18
C PHE A 5 -11.84 -20.04 3.21
N THR A 6 -10.90 -20.16 4.15
CA THR A 6 -10.56 -19.09 5.09
C THR A 6 -9.41 -18.29 4.48
N PRO A 7 -9.62 -17.01 4.09
CA PRO A 7 -8.54 -16.19 3.57
C PRO A 7 -7.49 -15.93 4.64
N SER A 8 -6.23 -15.75 4.25
CA SER A 8 -5.24 -15.17 5.16
C SER A 8 -5.59 -13.71 5.42
N TYR A 9 -5.29 -13.24 6.63
CA TYR A 9 -5.56 -11.86 7.02
C TYR A 9 -4.29 -11.04 7.00
N SER A 10 -4.42 -9.81 6.50
CA SER A 10 -3.35 -8.82 6.55
C SER A 10 -3.90 -7.46 6.97
N ILE A 11 -3.01 -6.55 7.36
CA ILE A 11 -3.34 -5.18 7.70
C ILE A 11 -2.20 -4.23 7.36
N PHE A 12 -2.57 -3.06 6.88
CA PHE A 12 -1.66 -1.95 6.67
C PHE A 12 -1.18 -1.34 8.00
N THR A 13 0.14 -1.16 8.17
CA THR A 13 0.72 -0.72 9.46
C THR A 13 0.15 0.61 9.94
N HIS A 14 -0.22 1.52 9.04
CA HIS A 14 -0.82 2.79 9.44
C HIS A 14 -2.23 2.63 10.03
N SER A 15 -2.95 1.56 9.68
CA SER A 15 -4.31 1.26 10.15
C SER A 15 -4.40 0.94 11.64
N VAL A 16 -3.25 0.77 12.32
CA VAL A 16 -3.18 0.54 13.77
C VAL A 16 -2.59 1.72 14.54
N GLY A 17 -2.14 2.79 13.87
CA GLY A 17 -1.75 4.03 14.55
C GLY A 17 -0.74 4.83 13.76
N TYR A 18 -0.75 6.15 13.94
CA TYR A 18 0.17 7.03 13.23
C TYR A 18 1.53 7.11 13.92
N HIS A 19 2.62 7.06 13.14
CA HIS A 19 3.96 7.32 13.68
C HIS A 19 4.08 8.73 14.28
N THR A 20 3.33 9.71 13.75
CA THR A 20 3.24 11.08 14.29
C THR A 20 2.57 11.16 15.66
N ALA A 21 1.86 10.10 16.07
CA ALA A 21 1.31 9.93 17.42
C ALA A 21 2.20 9.05 18.31
N SER A 22 3.47 8.89 17.94
CA SER A 22 4.50 8.10 18.65
C SER A 22 4.28 6.58 18.65
N HIS A 23 3.43 6.06 17.76
CA HIS A 23 3.30 4.62 17.55
C HIS A 23 4.47 4.10 16.70
N SER A 24 5.46 3.45 17.32
CA SER A 24 6.61 2.89 16.60
C SER A 24 6.20 1.71 15.71
N LEU A 25 6.96 1.47 14.63
CA LEU A 25 6.69 0.35 13.72
C LEU A 25 6.72 -1.00 14.46
N LEU A 26 7.66 -1.19 15.40
CA LEU A 26 7.73 -2.43 16.19
C LEU A 26 6.49 -2.61 17.09
N THR A 27 6.00 -1.54 17.73
CA THR A 27 4.78 -1.61 18.58
C THR A 27 3.55 -1.98 17.76
N LYS A 28 3.44 -1.46 16.54
CA LYS A 28 2.37 -1.81 15.60
C LYS A 28 2.43 -3.29 15.23
N LEU A 29 3.60 -3.78 14.83
CA LEU A 29 3.80 -5.19 14.45
C LEU A 29 3.46 -6.16 15.60
N ASN A 30 3.88 -5.86 16.84
CA ASN A 30 3.50 -6.65 18.01
C ASN A 30 1.98 -6.70 18.22
N SER A 31 1.31 -5.57 18.04
CA SER A 31 -0.15 -5.47 18.23
C SER A 31 -0.90 -6.25 17.16
N ILE A 32 -0.43 -6.21 15.91
CA ILE A 32 -0.97 -6.96 14.77
C ILE A 32 -0.84 -8.47 15.02
N ALA A 33 0.37 -8.94 15.36
CA ALA A 33 0.62 -10.34 15.66
C ALA A 33 -0.21 -10.83 16.87
N SER A 34 -0.30 -10.03 17.92
CA SER A 34 -1.08 -10.35 19.13
C SER A 34 -2.59 -10.41 18.88
N ALA A 35 -3.09 -9.74 17.84
CA ALA A 35 -4.48 -9.85 17.40
C ALA A 35 -4.73 -11.10 16.52
N GLY A 36 -3.71 -11.90 16.25
CA GLY A 36 -3.81 -13.10 15.42
C GLY A 36 -3.96 -12.79 13.93
N ILE A 37 -3.47 -11.65 13.45
CA ILE A 37 -3.36 -11.36 12.01
C ILE A 37 -2.00 -11.87 11.54
N ASN A 38 -1.95 -12.52 10.37
CA ASN A 38 -0.76 -13.24 9.90
C ASN A 38 0.04 -12.48 8.84
N GLY A 39 -0.52 -11.43 8.25
CA GLY A 39 0.10 -10.60 7.23
C GLY A 39 0.16 -9.13 7.59
N VAL A 40 1.09 -8.40 6.97
CA VAL A 40 1.22 -6.96 7.12
C VAL A 40 1.60 -6.29 5.81
N GLU A 41 0.96 -5.17 5.51
CA GLU A 41 1.38 -4.26 4.45
C GLU A 41 2.25 -3.17 5.10
N ILE A 42 3.53 -3.07 4.70
CA ILE A 42 4.44 -2.10 5.29
C ILE A 42 4.21 -0.74 4.66
N PHE A 43 3.84 0.24 5.50
CA PHE A 43 3.74 1.62 5.07
C PHE A 43 5.13 2.22 4.83
N THR A 44 5.35 2.72 3.61
CA THR A 44 6.58 3.40 3.20
C THR A 44 7.00 4.47 4.21
N ASP A 45 6.06 5.33 4.64
CA ASP A 45 6.37 6.39 5.60
C ASP A 45 6.70 5.84 7.00
N ASP A 46 6.07 4.74 7.44
CA ASP A 46 6.42 4.12 8.74
C ASP A 46 7.83 3.50 8.70
N LEU A 47 8.19 2.82 7.60
CA LEU A 47 9.53 2.25 7.42
C LEU A 47 10.58 3.36 7.36
N TYR A 48 10.33 4.40 6.59
CA TYR A 48 11.22 5.56 6.50
C TYR A 48 11.38 6.20 7.88
N HIS A 49 10.30 6.50 8.59
CA HIS A 49 10.38 7.09 9.93
C HIS A 49 11.12 6.18 10.92
N PHE A 50 10.89 4.87 10.86
CA PHE A 50 11.63 3.90 11.67
C PHE A 50 13.14 3.94 11.36
N SER A 51 13.53 3.99 10.09
CA SER A 51 14.95 4.08 9.68
C SER A 51 15.67 5.31 10.25
N GLN A 52 14.94 6.40 10.49
CA GLN A 52 15.47 7.65 11.05
C GLN A 52 15.32 7.76 12.57
N SER A 53 14.77 6.73 13.24
CA SER A 53 14.43 6.80 14.66
C SER A 53 15.62 6.50 15.59
N ALA A 54 15.58 7.08 16.80
CA ALA A 54 16.53 6.76 17.86
C ALA A 54 16.45 5.27 18.31
N GLU A 55 15.26 4.67 18.20
CA GLU A 55 15.02 3.24 18.44
C GLU A 55 15.86 2.40 17.47
N PHE A 56 15.77 2.66 16.17
CA PHE A 56 16.55 1.92 15.17
C PHE A 56 18.06 2.22 15.25
N ALA A 57 18.46 3.47 15.52
CA ALA A 57 19.87 3.81 15.72
C ALA A 57 20.49 3.00 16.87
N SER A 58 19.74 2.81 17.97
CA SER A 58 20.16 2.01 19.12
C SER A 58 20.25 0.52 18.78
N ILE A 59 19.30 -0.01 18.00
CA ILE A 59 19.33 -1.39 17.47
C ILE A 59 20.56 -1.59 16.59
N LEU A 60 20.85 -0.67 15.67
CA LEU A 60 21.98 -0.76 14.75
C LEU A 60 23.31 -0.75 15.51
N ALA A 61 23.46 0.13 16.50
CA ALA A 61 24.64 0.18 17.36
C ALA A 61 24.85 -1.13 18.14
N SER A 62 23.77 -1.70 18.69
CA SER A 62 23.84 -2.97 19.43
C SER A 62 24.28 -4.16 18.56
N LYS A 63 23.83 -4.20 17.29
CA LYS A 63 24.26 -5.23 16.32
C LYS A 63 25.75 -5.11 15.99
N GLN A 64 26.27 -3.89 15.83
CA GLN A 64 27.70 -3.67 15.57
C GLN A 64 28.56 -4.11 16.76
N VAL A 65 28.13 -3.82 18.00
CA VAL A 65 28.82 -4.30 19.20
C VAL A 65 28.79 -5.83 19.28
N SER A 66 27.64 -6.47 18.99
CA SER A 66 27.53 -7.93 18.98
C SER A 66 28.44 -8.59 17.93
N ALA A 67 28.59 -7.99 16.74
CA ALA A 67 29.48 -8.48 15.69
C ALA A 67 30.98 -8.33 16.04
N LEU A 68 31.33 -7.34 16.88
CA LEU A 68 32.69 -7.18 17.41
C LEU A 68 33.01 -8.15 18.55
N LEU A 69 31.99 -8.66 19.24
CA LEU A 69 32.12 -9.60 20.36
C LEU A 69 32.10 -11.07 19.93
N THR A 70 31.67 -11.38 18.71
CA THR A 70 31.88 -12.71 18.11
C THR A 70 33.37 -12.91 17.82
N PRO A 71 34.01 -13.99 18.30
CA PRO A 71 35.42 -14.25 18.03
C PRO A 71 35.68 -14.25 16.51
N PRO A 72 36.77 -13.63 16.03
CA PRO A 72 37.12 -13.73 14.63
C PRO A 72 37.42 -15.19 14.31
N ASP A 73 36.65 -15.78 13.40
CA ASP A 73 37.09 -16.98 12.71
C ASP A 73 38.50 -16.70 12.12
N SER A 74 39.39 -17.66 12.37
CA SER A 74 40.84 -17.70 12.08
C SER A 74 41.35 -16.73 10.98
N PRO A 75 42.44 -15.96 11.22
CA PRO A 75 42.90 -14.87 10.35
C PRO A 75 43.61 -15.29 9.04
N LEU A 76 43.23 -16.42 8.42
CA LEU A 76 43.87 -16.95 7.21
C LEU A 76 42.98 -17.03 5.97
N SER A 77 41.77 -16.46 5.95
CA SER A 77 40.82 -16.68 4.84
C SER A 77 40.35 -15.46 4.05
N GLN A 78 40.95 -14.26 4.17
CA GLN A 78 40.63 -13.17 3.23
C GLN A 78 41.87 -12.48 2.68
N HIS A 79 42.18 -12.88 1.45
CA HIS A 79 43.19 -12.29 0.58
C HIS A 79 42.98 -10.79 0.40
N ALA A 80 44.09 -10.06 0.52
CA ALA A 80 44.26 -8.69 0.06
C ALA A 80 44.04 -8.59 -1.46
N ALA A 81 42.86 -8.18 -1.88
CA ALA A 81 42.52 -7.68 -3.21
C ALA A 81 41.16 -6.96 -3.05
N LEU A 82 40.98 -5.64 -3.22
CA LEU A 82 41.57 -4.68 -4.13
C LEU A 82 41.57 -3.29 -3.47
N ARG A 83 42.74 -2.70 -3.28
CA ARG A 83 42.88 -1.23 -3.29
C ARG A 83 43.29 -0.85 -4.71
N SER A 84 42.35 -0.32 -5.48
CA SER A 84 42.68 0.51 -6.64
C SER A 84 41.74 1.70 -6.68
N SER A 85 42.27 2.83 -6.26
CA SER A 85 41.75 4.15 -6.60
C SER A 85 42.02 4.41 -8.08
N SER A 86 40.97 4.40 -8.90
CA SER A 86 40.99 5.08 -10.20
C SER A 86 39.96 6.20 -10.18
N LYS A 87 40.46 7.43 -9.99
CA LYS A 87 39.71 8.66 -10.22
C LYS A 87 39.47 8.81 -11.72
N THR A 88 38.25 8.50 -12.13
CA THR A 88 37.57 9.21 -13.21
C THR A 88 36.36 9.85 -12.58
N ALA A 89 36.29 11.19 -12.59
CA ALA A 89 35.12 11.95 -12.16
C ALA A 89 33.95 11.59 -13.09
N THR A 90 33.27 10.51 -12.74
CA THR A 90 32.01 10.06 -13.32
C THR A 90 30.90 10.81 -12.58
N ALA A 91 29.82 11.13 -13.28
CA ALA A 91 28.66 11.80 -12.71
C ALA A 91 28.32 11.19 -11.34
N GLN A 92 28.21 12.03 -10.30
CA GLN A 92 27.81 11.57 -8.97
C GLN A 92 26.58 10.67 -9.12
N ASN A 93 26.72 9.37 -8.79
CA ASN A 93 25.57 8.46 -8.79
C ASN A 93 24.50 9.08 -7.89
N LYS A 94 23.38 9.47 -8.49
CA LYS A 94 22.22 9.95 -7.75
C LYS A 94 21.53 8.76 -7.10
N TYR A 95 21.14 8.91 -5.83
CA TYR A 95 20.35 7.93 -5.11
C TYR A 95 18.94 8.48 -4.95
N TYR A 96 17.98 7.57 -4.87
CA TYR A 96 16.57 7.92 -4.73
C TYR A 96 15.96 7.11 -3.59
N GLY A 97 15.07 7.75 -2.85
CA GLY A 97 14.15 7.14 -1.90
C GLY A 97 12.72 7.16 -2.43
N ALA A 98 11.76 6.77 -1.59
CA ALA A 98 10.34 6.90 -1.93
C ALA A 98 9.90 8.36 -2.16
N PHE A 99 10.62 9.35 -1.61
CA PHE A 99 10.24 10.77 -1.61
C PHE A 99 11.04 11.63 -2.60
N GLY A 100 11.99 11.07 -3.36
CA GLY A 100 12.84 11.81 -4.29
C GLY A 100 14.32 11.49 -4.14
N GLU A 101 15.19 12.40 -4.59
CA GLU A 101 16.65 12.25 -4.47
C GLU A 101 17.07 12.20 -2.99
N CYS A 102 18.01 11.32 -2.67
CA CYS A 102 18.58 11.17 -1.34
C CYS A 102 20.08 10.89 -1.40
N THR A 103 20.73 10.83 -0.25
CA THR A 103 22.12 10.40 -0.13
C THR A 103 22.24 8.87 -0.16
N ASN A 104 23.43 8.36 -0.52
CA ASN A 104 23.71 6.93 -0.40
C ASN A 104 23.49 6.43 1.05
N ALA A 105 23.88 7.22 2.05
CA ALA A 105 23.75 6.84 3.45
C ALA A 105 22.28 6.64 3.86
N GLU A 106 21.38 7.54 3.43
CA GLU A 106 19.94 7.41 3.68
C GLU A 106 19.36 6.17 2.98
N ALA A 107 19.75 5.90 1.74
CA ALA A 107 19.31 4.72 1.00
C ALA A 107 19.76 3.42 1.68
N GLN A 108 21.02 3.33 2.12
CA GLN A 108 21.53 2.16 2.85
C GLN A 108 20.87 1.99 4.23
N LEU A 109 20.57 3.11 4.90
CA LEU A 109 19.91 3.07 6.21
C LEU A 109 18.48 2.53 6.11
N GLU A 110 17.74 2.91 5.06
CA GLU A 110 16.40 2.39 4.80
C GLU A 110 16.44 0.87 4.48
N ILE A 111 17.42 0.41 3.71
CA ILE A 111 17.64 -1.03 3.44
C ILE A 111 17.92 -1.78 4.75
N ALA A 112 18.83 -1.29 5.59
CA ALA A 112 19.14 -1.94 6.87
C ALA A 112 17.92 -1.99 7.81
N ALA A 113 17.09 -0.94 7.79
CA ALA A 113 15.82 -0.91 8.51
C ALA A 113 14.86 -1.97 7.99
N ALA A 114 14.73 -2.11 6.66
CA ALA A 114 13.92 -3.14 6.04
C ALA A 114 14.35 -4.57 6.41
N GLU A 115 15.65 -4.87 6.39
CA GLU A 115 16.19 -6.18 6.81
C GLU A 115 15.86 -6.49 8.27
N HIS A 116 15.96 -5.47 9.14
CA HIS A 116 15.57 -5.61 10.53
C HIS A 116 14.07 -5.88 10.67
N ILE A 117 13.23 -5.12 9.97
CA ILE A 117 11.77 -5.32 10.00
C ILE A 117 11.39 -6.70 9.48
N LYS A 118 12.02 -7.20 8.40
CA LYS A 118 11.81 -8.57 7.94
C LYS A 118 12.13 -9.58 9.03
N THR A 119 13.31 -9.47 9.63
CA THR A 119 13.73 -10.35 10.74
C THR A 119 12.73 -10.25 11.90
N TYR A 120 12.25 -9.06 12.23
CA TYR A 120 11.30 -8.85 13.31
C TYR A 120 9.94 -9.50 13.01
N CYS A 121 9.41 -9.32 11.80
CA CYS A 121 8.20 -9.97 11.34
C CYS A 121 8.31 -11.50 11.39
N ASP A 122 9.46 -12.08 11.02
CA ASP A 122 9.68 -13.53 11.10
C ASP A 122 9.55 -14.07 12.53
N HIS A 123 10.12 -13.37 13.52
CA HIS A 123 9.99 -13.74 14.92
C HIS A 123 8.54 -13.67 15.42
N LEU A 124 7.73 -12.80 14.82
CA LEU A 124 6.31 -12.66 15.13
C LEU A 124 5.41 -13.58 14.29
N GLY A 125 5.95 -14.29 13.29
CA GLY A 125 5.17 -15.08 12.34
C GLY A 125 4.30 -14.22 11.40
N LEU A 126 4.74 -12.99 11.09
CA LEU A 126 4.07 -12.07 10.17
C LEU A 126 4.68 -12.14 8.76
N GLU A 127 3.85 -12.40 7.75
CA GLU A 127 4.22 -12.25 6.35
C GLU A 127 4.13 -10.78 5.90
N ILE A 128 5.15 -10.27 5.23
CA ILE A 128 5.07 -8.93 4.61
C ILE A 128 4.47 -9.05 3.22
N VAL A 129 3.17 -8.74 3.10
CA VAL A 129 2.41 -8.98 1.86
C VAL A 129 2.70 -7.97 0.76
N CYS A 130 3.04 -6.73 1.11
CA CYS A 130 3.49 -5.72 0.16
C CYS A 130 4.22 -4.54 0.84
N LEU A 131 4.95 -3.77 0.03
CA LEU A 131 5.43 -2.42 0.35
C LEU A 131 4.48 -1.40 -0.29
N GLN A 132 3.96 -0.44 0.50
CA GLN A 132 2.97 0.51 -0.03
C GLN A 132 2.87 1.83 0.72
N PRO A 133 2.15 2.80 0.15
CA PRO A 133 2.02 3.03 -1.29
C PRO A 133 3.30 3.71 -1.80
N LEU A 134 3.54 3.63 -3.10
CA LEU A 134 4.34 4.63 -3.80
C LEU A 134 3.39 5.56 -4.57
N ARG A 135 3.55 6.87 -4.35
CA ARG A 135 2.66 7.92 -4.86
C ARG A 135 3.30 8.72 -5.99
N ASP A 136 2.47 9.36 -6.80
CA ASP A 136 2.86 10.34 -7.81
C ASP A 136 3.77 9.77 -8.91
N VAL A 137 3.36 8.64 -9.50
CA VAL A 137 4.21 7.89 -10.44
C VAL A 137 3.82 8.10 -11.90
N GLU A 138 2.58 7.79 -12.26
CA GLU A 138 2.15 7.73 -13.65
C GLU A 138 1.69 9.10 -14.18
N GLY A 139 1.76 9.25 -15.51
CA GLY A 139 1.10 10.33 -16.24
C GLY A 139 1.84 11.65 -16.27
N TRP A 140 3.09 11.75 -15.80
CA TRP A 140 3.85 13.00 -15.88
C TRP A 140 4.08 13.45 -17.34
N VAL A 141 3.68 14.68 -17.67
CA VAL A 141 3.89 15.27 -19.01
C VAL A 141 5.36 15.66 -19.22
N SER A 142 6.00 16.14 -18.15
CA SER A 142 7.41 16.47 -18.13
C SER A 142 8.28 15.21 -18.15
N THR A 143 9.16 15.09 -19.15
CA THR A 143 10.13 13.99 -19.24
C THR A 143 11.02 13.89 -18.01
N SER A 144 11.39 15.03 -17.40
CA SER A 144 12.19 15.08 -16.18
C SER A 144 11.43 14.50 -14.98
N ASP A 145 10.17 14.90 -14.79
CA ASP A 145 9.36 14.42 -13.67
C ASP A 145 9.01 12.94 -13.82
N ARG A 146 8.72 12.51 -15.06
CA ARG A 146 8.58 11.09 -15.37
C ARG A 146 9.86 10.30 -15.06
N ALA A 147 11.04 10.80 -15.45
CA ALA A 147 12.31 10.13 -15.13
C ALA A 147 12.53 10.02 -13.62
N ASN A 148 12.25 11.09 -12.86
CA ASN A 148 12.32 11.07 -11.40
C ASN A 148 11.35 10.07 -10.78
N ALA A 149 10.12 9.96 -11.30
CA ALA A 149 9.16 8.95 -10.86
C ALA A 149 9.68 7.52 -11.08
N MET A 150 10.32 7.25 -12.23
CA MET A 150 10.89 5.93 -12.53
C MET A 150 12.07 5.59 -11.62
N GLU A 151 12.94 6.56 -11.29
CA GLU A 151 14.02 6.35 -10.32
C GLU A 151 13.48 6.08 -8.91
N ARG A 152 12.39 6.75 -8.50
CA ARG A 152 11.69 6.45 -7.25
C ARG A 152 11.14 5.03 -7.25
N VAL A 153 10.48 4.57 -8.33
CA VAL A 153 10.00 3.18 -8.46
C VAL A 153 11.17 2.20 -8.32
N LYS A 154 12.22 2.38 -9.11
CA LYS A 154 13.40 1.50 -9.11
C LYS A 154 14.07 1.42 -7.74
N SER A 155 14.12 2.52 -6.99
CA SER A 155 14.70 2.56 -5.66
C SER A 155 13.99 1.67 -4.63
N ARG A 156 12.74 1.25 -4.91
CA ARG A 156 11.98 0.41 -3.98
C ARG A 156 12.32 -1.07 -4.10
N PHE A 157 12.87 -1.54 -5.23
CA PHE A 157 13.13 -2.97 -5.42
C PHE A 157 14.15 -3.56 -4.43
N PRO A 158 15.28 -2.88 -4.09
CA PRO A 158 16.15 -3.35 -3.02
C PRO A 158 15.47 -3.39 -1.65
N ILE A 159 14.59 -2.42 -1.35
CA ILE A 159 13.78 -2.42 -0.12
C ILE A 159 12.84 -3.62 -0.09
N MET A 160 12.18 -3.92 -1.21
CA MET A 160 11.31 -5.10 -1.34
C MET A 160 12.08 -6.40 -1.14
N GLN A 161 13.29 -6.50 -1.69
CA GLN A 161 14.18 -7.65 -1.46
C GLN A 161 14.57 -7.78 0.02
N ALA A 162 14.93 -6.67 0.67
CA ALA A 162 15.25 -6.65 2.10
C ALA A 162 14.05 -7.02 2.99
N LEU A 163 12.85 -6.58 2.63
CA LEU A 163 11.58 -6.98 3.25
C LEU A 163 11.13 -8.40 2.85
N ASN A 164 11.80 -9.05 1.88
CA ASN A 164 11.37 -10.27 1.22
C ASN A 164 9.89 -10.25 0.79
N THR A 165 9.43 -9.12 0.26
CA THR A 165 8.10 -8.98 -0.32
C THR A 165 8.21 -8.84 -1.83
N ASN A 166 7.25 -9.38 -2.55
CA ASN A 166 7.27 -9.36 -4.01
C ASN A 166 6.30 -8.34 -4.61
N LEU A 167 5.53 -7.60 -3.81
CA LEU A 167 4.51 -6.67 -4.30
C LEU A 167 4.80 -5.24 -3.87
N LEU A 168 4.88 -4.35 -4.86
CA LEU A 168 4.82 -2.89 -4.68
C LEU A 168 3.43 -2.41 -5.06
N LEU A 169 2.78 -1.64 -4.19
CA LEU A 169 1.55 -0.91 -4.54
C LEU A 169 1.90 0.50 -5.01
N ILE A 170 1.45 0.84 -6.22
CA ILE A 170 1.44 2.21 -6.74
C ILE A 170 -0.02 2.66 -6.84
N CYS A 171 -0.33 3.81 -6.25
CA CYS A 171 -1.67 4.38 -6.32
C CYS A 171 -1.73 5.52 -7.34
N SER A 172 -2.90 5.72 -7.95
CA SER A 172 -3.12 6.71 -8.98
C SER A 172 -2.71 8.12 -8.54
N ASN A 173 -2.07 8.86 -9.44
CA ASN A 173 -1.60 10.21 -9.25
C ASN A 173 -2.77 11.18 -8.99
N ASN A 174 -2.57 12.09 -8.03
CA ASN A 174 -3.53 13.15 -7.67
C ASN A 174 -3.08 14.54 -8.15
N THR A 175 -1.98 14.63 -8.88
CA THR A 175 -1.56 15.88 -9.55
C THR A 175 -2.41 16.07 -10.81
N PRO A 176 -3.10 17.22 -11.00
CA PRO A 176 -3.98 17.44 -12.14
C PRO A 176 -3.24 17.89 -13.42
N ALA A 177 -3.98 17.95 -14.53
CA ALA A 177 -3.52 18.60 -15.75
C ALA A 177 -3.22 20.11 -15.52
N PRO A 178 -2.26 20.72 -16.24
CA PRO A 178 -1.48 20.14 -17.34
C PRO A 178 -0.17 19.45 -16.91
N ALA A 179 0.13 19.35 -15.61
CA ALA A 179 1.35 18.71 -15.13
C ALA A 179 1.37 17.19 -15.39
N THR A 180 0.18 16.58 -15.36
CA THR A 180 -0.04 15.18 -15.70
C THR A 180 -1.08 15.01 -16.80
N THR A 181 -1.10 13.84 -17.44
CA THR A 181 -2.06 13.44 -18.47
C THR A 181 -2.76 12.14 -18.08
N GLY A 182 -4.05 12.04 -18.44
CA GLY A 182 -4.84 10.82 -18.39
C GLY A 182 -4.84 10.04 -19.70
N ASP A 183 -4.01 10.43 -20.66
CA ASP A 183 -3.89 9.73 -21.93
C ASP A 183 -3.52 8.27 -21.72
N HIS A 184 -4.41 7.37 -22.13
CA HIS A 184 -4.30 5.94 -21.86
C HIS A 184 -3.00 5.34 -22.41
N SER A 185 -2.55 5.78 -23.60
CA SER A 185 -1.31 5.28 -24.20
C SER A 185 -0.07 5.67 -23.40
N SER A 186 -0.08 6.88 -22.83
CA SER A 186 0.98 7.39 -21.96
C SER A 186 1.04 6.60 -20.65
N LEU A 187 -0.10 6.34 -20.01
CA LEU A 187 -0.17 5.54 -18.79
C LEU A 187 0.29 4.09 -19.02
N VAL A 188 -0.11 3.49 -20.15
CA VAL A 188 0.35 2.15 -20.53
C VAL A 188 1.86 2.12 -20.76
N CYS A 189 2.43 3.18 -21.36
CA CYS A 189 3.87 3.32 -21.56
C CYS A 189 4.62 3.36 -20.21
N ASP A 190 4.14 4.16 -19.25
CA ASP A 190 4.74 4.27 -17.92
C ASP A 190 4.71 2.92 -17.18
N LEU A 191 3.57 2.23 -17.15
CA LEU A 191 3.46 0.91 -16.51
C LEU A 191 4.28 -0.18 -17.23
N THR A 192 4.46 -0.05 -18.55
CA THR A 192 5.35 -0.94 -19.31
C THR A 192 6.81 -0.73 -18.91
N GLN A 193 7.25 0.53 -18.76
CA GLN A 193 8.60 0.83 -18.28
C GLN A 193 8.83 0.29 -16.87
N ILE A 194 7.85 0.45 -15.97
CA ILE A 194 7.90 -0.12 -14.60
C ILE A 194 8.04 -1.64 -14.65
N SER A 195 7.26 -2.31 -15.50
CA SER A 195 7.36 -3.76 -15.73
C SER A 195 8.76 -4.18 -16.14
N ASP A 196 9.37 -3.49 -17.11
CA ASP A 196 10.68 -3.84 -17.65
C ASP A 196 11.79 -3.63 -16.60
N MET A 197 11.69 -2.57 -15.77
CA MET A 197 12.60 -2.36 -14.65
C MET A 197 12.46 -3.48 -13.59
N ALA A 198 11.23 -3.84 -13.21
CA ALA A 198 10.94 -4.90 -12.25
C ALA A 198 11.45 -6.27 -12.74
N PHE A 199 11.25 -6.57 -14.03
CA PHE A 199 11.75 -7.80 -14.66
C PHE A 199 13.28 -7.84 -14.65
N SER A 200 13.93 -6.73 -15.03
CA SER A 200 15.40 -6.64 -15.04
C SER A 200 16.00 -6.87 -13.65
N PHE A 201 15.40 -6.27 -12.61
CA PHE A 201 15.82 -6.49 -11.23
C PHE A 201 15.65 -7.95 -10.79
N THR A 202 14.50 -8.55 -11.13
CA THR A 202 14.20 -9.97 -10.86
C THR A 202 15.26 -10.87 -11.49
N GLN A 203 15.60 -10.64 -12.76
CA GLN A 203 16.61 -11.42 -13.47
C GLN A 203 18.01 -11.27 -12.85
N SER A 204 18.36 -10.08 -12.36
CA SER A 204 19.69 -9.83 -11.77
C SER A 204 19.85 -10.34 -10.34
N THR A 205 18.77 -10.38 -9.55
CA THR A 205 18.83 -10.68 -8.11
C THR A 205 18.21 -12.03 -7.73
N GLY A 206 17.37 -12.58 -8.61
CA GLY A 206 16.51 -13.73 -8.31
C GLY A 206 15.28 -13.38 -7.47
N HIS A 207 15.12 -12.13 -7.02
CA HIS A 207 13.98 -11.70 -6.21
C HIS A 207 12.80 -11.24 -7.08
N PRO A 208 11.65 -11.93 -7.06
CA PRO A 208 10.51 -11.56 -7.91
C PRO A 208 9.92 -10.20 -7.52
N ILE A 209 9.73 -9.34 -8.51
CA ILE A 209 9.03 -8.06 -8.36
C ILE A 209 7.75 -8.04 -9.18
N ARG A 210 6.64 -7.76 -8.49
CA ARG A 210 5.32 -7.45 -9.02
C ARG A 210 4.92 -6.05 -8.61
N VAL A 211 4.20 -5.35 -9.46
CA VAL A 211 3.67 -4.02 -9.19
C VAL A 211 2.16 -4.02 -9.40
N GLY A 212 1.43 -3.62 -8.37
CA GLY A 212 -0.01 -3.44 -8.43
C GLY A 212 -0.37 -1.96 -8.60
N PHE A 213 -1.38 -1.68 -9.41
CA PHE A 213 -1.90 -0.33 -9.65
C PHE A 213 -3.28 -0.16 -9.01
N GLU A 214 -3.41 0.83 -8.12
CA GLU A 214 -4.62 1.15 -7.38
C GLU A 214 -5.24 2.46 -7.87
N ALA A 215 -6.55 2.48 -8.12
CA ALA A 215 -7.28 3.72 -8.37
C ALA A 215 -7.73 4.37 -7.05
N LEU A 216 -7.24 5.57 -6.74
CA LEU A 216 -7.72 6.35 -5.61
C LEU A 216 -9.05 7.02 -5.96
N SER A 217 -9.95 7.14 -4.99
CA SER A 217 -11.24 7.83 -5.18
C SER A 217 -11.15 9.34 -5.41
N TRP A 218 -9.94 9.85 -5.48
CA TRP A 218 -9.59 11.23 -5.79
C TRP A 218 -8.43 11.32 -6.79
N GLY A 219 -8.09 10.24 -7.50
CA GLY A 219 -7.08 10.30 -8.57
C GLY A 219 -7.45 11.34 -9.62
N SER A 220 -6.46 12.03 -10.18
CA SER A 220 -6.71 13.11 -11.14
C SER A 220 -7.25 12.62 -12.49
N HIS A 221 -6.79 11.45 -12.92
CA HIS A 221 -7.17 10.86 -14.21
C HIS A 221 -7.70 9.44 -14.10
N ILE A 222 -7.26 8.70 -13.08
CA ILE A 222 -7.68 7.33 -12.78
C ILE A 222 -8.31 7.35 -11.40
N ASP A 223 -9.65 7.33 -11.35
CA ASP A 223 -10.42 7.32 -10.11
C ASP A 223 -11.51 6.24 -10.10
N LEU A 224 -11.42 5.27 -11.00
CA LEU A 224 -12.28 4.09 -11.05
C LEU A 224 -11.40 2.85 -11.21
N TRP A 225 -11.77 1.75 -10.53
CA TRP A 225 -11.08 0.47 -10.68
C TRP A 225 -11.07 0.02 -12.16
N ALA A 226 -12.14 0.30 -12.91
CA ALA A 226 -12.27 -0.08 -14.32
C ALA A 226 -11.27 0.68 -15.22
N GLN A 227 -10.92 1.93 -14.86
CA GLN A 227 -9.89 2.69 -15.56
C GLN A 227 -8.50 2.12 -15.26
N ALA A 228 -8.19 1.85 -13.98
CA ALA A 228 -6.94 1.18 -13.60
C ALA A 228 -6.81 -0.19 -14.29
N TRP A 229 -7.88 -0.98 -14.33
CA TRP A 229 -7.93 -2.25 -15.04
C TRP A 229 -7.69 -2.08 -16.54
N SER A 230 -8.27 -1.06 -17.16
CA SER A 230 -8.04 -0.76 -18.58
C SER A 230 -6.56 -0.52 -18.89
N VAL A 231 -5.84 0.20 -18.02
CA VAL A 231 -4.38 0.41 -18.17
C VAL A 231 -3.64 -0.91 -17.94
N VAL A 232 -3.88 -1.61 -16.82
CA VAL A 232 -3.22 -2.89 -16.48
C VAL A 232 -3.40 -3.93 -17.58
N LYS A 233 -4.63 -4.08 -18.10
CA LYS A 233 -4.96 -5.00 -19.18
C LYS A 233 -4.21 -4.66 -20.47
N ALA A 234 -4.10 -3.38 -20.82
CA ALA A 234 -3.40 -2.92 -22.01
C ALA A 234 -1.88 -3.00 -21.88
N THR A 235 -1.32 -2.82 -20.67
CA THR A 235 0.10 -3.09 -20.39
C THR A 235 0.43 -4.56 -20.64
N ASN A 236 -0.48 -5.49 -20.34
CA ASN A 236 -0.38 -6.91 -20.69
C ASN A 236 0.95 -7.58 -20.27
N ARG A 237 1.41 -7.31 -19.05
CA ARG A 237 2.61 -7.92 -18.46
C ARG A 237 2.25 -8.75 -17.24
N VAL A 238 2.89 -9.91 -17.04
CA VAL A 238 2.54 -10.85 -15.96
C VAL A 238 2.83 -10.29 -14.57
N ASN A 239 3.82 -9.40 -14.43
CA ASN A 239 4.24 -8.74 -13.20
C ASN A 239 3.54 -7.40 -12.94
N ILE A 240 2.54 -7.03 -13.75
CA ILE A 240 1.67 -5.87 -13.54
C ILE A 240 0.25 -6.38 -13.27
N GLY A 241 -0.36 -5.88 -12.19
CA GLY A 241 -1.68 -6.29 -11.73
C GLY A 241 -2.49 -5.13 -11.16
N LEU A 242 -3.74 -5.43 -10.84
CA LEU A 242 -4.70 -4.51 -10.26
C LEU A 242 -4.67 -4.65 -8.73
N ILE A 243 -4.83 -3.53 -8.03
CA ILE A 243 -5.14 -3.51 -6.61
C ILE A 243 -6.55 -2.96 -6.46
N LEU A 244 -7.37 -3.70 -5.71
CA LEU A 244 -8.77 -3.37 -5.48
C LEU A 244 -8.94 -2.98 -4.01
N ASP A 245 -9.25 -1.71 -3.77
CA ASP A 245 -9.57 -1.19 -2.44
C ASP A 245 -11.08 -0.90 -2.34
N SER A 246 -11.72 -1.44 -1.30
CA SER A 246 -13.17 -1.32 -1.12
C SER A 246 -13.58 0.11 -0.82
N PHE A 247 -12.80 0.87 -0.04
CA PHE A 247 -13.13 2.26 0.23
C PHE A 247 -13.05 3.08 -1.05
N ASN A 248 -11.95 3.00 -1.80
CA ASN A 248 -11.76 3.81 -2.99
C ASN A 248 -12.81 3.48 -4.06
N THR A 249 -13.10 2.20 -4.27
CA THR A 249 -14.14 1.77 -5.21
C THR A 249 -15.53 2.24 -4.78
N LEU A 250 -15.93 1.96 -3.53
CA LEU A 250 -17.28 2.29 -3.04
C LEU A 250 -17.47 3.78 -2.82
N ALA A 251 -16.41 4.52 -2.45
CA ALA A 251 -16.45 5.98 -2.44
C ALA A 251 -16.79 6.50 -3.84
N ARG A 252 -16.23 5.93 -4.90
CA ARG A 252 -16.47 6.44 -6.27
C ARG A 252 -17.77 6.00 -6.88
N GLU A 253 -18.24 4.80 -6.56
CA GLU A 253 -19.37 4.19 -7.26
C GLU A 253 -20.66 4.10 -6.43
N PHE A 254 -20.59 4.39 -5.13
CA PHE A 254 -21.73 4.25 -4.22
C PHE A 254 -21.91 5.47 -3.30
N ALA A 255 -20.91 5.76 -2.47
CA ALA A 255 -21.03 6.75 -1.42
C ALA A 255 -20.80 8.17 -1.96
N ASP A 256 -21.38 9.16 -1.28
CA ASP A 256 -21.07 10.57 -1.47
C ASP A 256 -21.04 11.27 -0.12
N PRO A 257 -19.85 11.66 0.39
CA PRO A 257 -19.76 12.35 1.67
C PRO A 257 -20.36 13.75 1.63
N CYS A 258 -20.66 14.30 0.45
CA CYS A 258 -21.35 15.58 0.28
C CYS A 258 -22.88 15.44 0.16
N SER A 259 -23.40 14.22 0.07
CA SER A 259 -24.83 13.95 0.03
C SER A 259 -25.43 13.82 1.43
N SER A 260 -26.64 14.33 1.65
CA SER A 260 -27.37 14.17 2.91
C SER A 260 -27.76 12.71 3.20
N THR A 261 -27.90 11.89 2.16
CA THR A 261 -28.17 10.45 2.29
C THR A 261 -26.89 9.64 2.48
N ALA A 262 -25.72 10.25 2.26
CA ALA A 262 -24.38 9.67 2.13
C ALA A 262 -24.19 8.73 0.92
N ILE A 263 -25.23 8.60 0.07
CA ILE A 263 -25.22 7.82 -1.16
C ILE A 263 -25.31 8.80 -2.33
N GLN A 264 -24.64 8.48 -3.44
CA GLN A 264 -24.82 9.22 -4.69
C GLN A 264 -26.28 9.15 -5.13
N GLU A 265 -26.89 10.29 -5.41
CA GLU A 265 -28.29 10.37 -5.82
C GLU A 265 -28.43 10.44 -7.35
N PRO A 266 -29.48 9.80 -7.94
CA PRO A 266 -30.52 9.01 -7.28
C PRO A 266 -30.04 7.63 -6.80
N SER A 267 -30.28 7.29 -5.54
CA SER A 267 -29.75 6.06 -4.92
C SER A 267 -30.18 4.75 -5.59
N THR A 268 -31.35 4.71 -6.23
CA THR A 268 -31.83 3.55 -7.00
C THR A 268 -30.96 3.28 -8.24
N ILE A 269 -30.54 4.33 -8.94
CA ILE A 269 -29.65 4.25 -10.10
C ILE A 269 -28.25 3.86 -9.63
N THR A 270 -27.75 4.49 -8.56
CA THR A 270 -26.44 4.18 -7.97
C THR A 270 -26.31 2.71 -7.60
N ARG A 271 -27.31 2.14 -6.90
CA ARG A 271 -27.32 0.72 -6.54
C ARG A 271 -27.35 -0.20 -7.77
N SER A 272 -28.12 0.16 -8.79
CA SER A 272 -28.19 -0.61 -10.04
C SER A 272 -26.86 -0.59 -10.79
N ASN A 273 -26.21 0.57 -10.87
CA ASN A 273 -24.89 0.74 -11.48
C ASN A 273 -23.81 -0.01 -10.71
N LEU A 274 -23.84 0.04 -9.37
CA LEU A 274 -22.90 -0.69 -8.53
C LEU A 274 -23.02 -2.21 -8.74
N ALA A 275 -24.24 -2.75 -8.80
CA ALA A 275 -24.45 -4.17 -9.09
C ALA A 275 -23.92 -4.57 -10.47
N LEU A 276 -24.05 -3.69 -11.49
CA LEU A 276 -23.42 -3.89 -12.80
C LEU A 276 -21.90 -3.80 -12.73
N SER A 277 -21.34 -2.91 -11.91
CA SER A 277 -19.90 -2.77 -11.70
C SER A 277 -19.29 -4.04 -11.12
N PHE A 278 -19.91 -4.61 -10.07
CA PHE A 278 -19.47 -5.88 -9.48
C PHE A 278 -19.53 -7.04 -10.48
N LYS A 279 -20.60 -7.11 -11.30
CA LYS A 279 -20.66 -8.09 -12.41
C LYS A 279 -19.51 -7.91 -13.40
N LYS A 280 -19.04 -6.67 -13.65
CA LYS A 280 -17.88 -6.42 -14.51
C LYS A 280 -16.57 -6.85 -13.86
N ILE A 281 -16.39 -6.68 -12.55
CA ILE A 281 -15.22 -7.22 -11.83
C ILE A 281 -15.14 -8.73 -12.08
N VAL A 282 -16.22 -9.45 -11.77
CA VAL A 282 -16.31 -10.92 -11.94
C VAL A 282 -16.08 -11.34 -13.40
N ALA A 283 -16.66 -10.62 -14.36
CA ALA A 283 -16.60 -11.02 -15.76
C ALA A 283 -15.32 -10.62 -16.51
N GLN A 284 -14.61 -9.59 -16.05
CA GLN A 284 -13.54 -8.95 -16.84
C GLN A 284 -12.17 -8.97 -16.19
N VAL A 285 -12.07 -9.16 -14.87
CA VAL A 285 -10.80 -9.14 -14.15
C VAL A 285 -10.45 -10.56 -13.72
N PRO A 286 -9.45 -11.21 -14.33
CA PRO A 286 -8.96 -12.49 -13.85
C PRO A 286 -8.46 -12.39 -12.41
N GLY A 287 -8.80 -13.36 -11.56
CA GLY A 287 -8.40 -13.36 -10.15
C GLY A 287 -6.89 -13.30 -9.91
N ASP A 288 -6.09 -13.89 -10.80
CA ASP A 288 -4.62 -13.83 -10.77
C ASP A 288 -4.04 -12.47 -11.18
N LYS A 289 -4.87 -11.59 -11.76
CA LYS A 289 -4.57 -10.19 -12.02
C LYS A 289 -4.95 -9.25 -10.89
N ILE A 290 -5.63 -9.73 -9.86
CA ILE A 290 -5.88 -8.98 -8.63
C ILE A 290 -4.73 -9.31 -7.68
N PHE A 291 -3.76 -8.40 -7.55
CA PHE A 291 -2.56 -8.65 -6.74
C PHE A 291 -2.79 -8.43 -5.25
N LEU A 292 -3.74 -7.56 -4.90
CA LEU A 292 -4.11 -7.28 -3.52
C LEU A 292 -5.56 -6.80 -3.42
N LEU A 293 -6.24 -7.23 -2.37
CA LEU A 293 -7.54 -6.72 -1.93
C LEU A 293 -7.34 -5.96 -0.62
N GLN A 294 -7.63 -4.66 -0.64
CA GLN A 294 -7.69 -3.81 0.54
C GLN A 294 -9.13 -3.53 0.93
N ILE A 295 -9.39 -3.57 2.23
CA ILE A 295 -10.72 -3.59 2.82
C ILE A 295 -10.81 -2.48 3.87
N GLY A 296 -11.70 -1.54 3.60
CA GLY A 296 -12.13 -0.48 4.49
C GLY A 296 -13.59 -0.12 4.22
N ASP A 297 -14.39 0.01 5.29
CA ASP A 297 -15.69 0.65 5.25
C ASP A 297 -15.51 2.14 5.62
N ALA A 298 -16.61 2.88 5.74
CA ALA A 298 -16.57 4.29 6.07
C ALA A 298 -17.81 4.71 6.85
N LYS A 299 -17.60 5.66 7.75
CA LYS A 299 -18.65 6.23 8.58
C LYS A 299 -19.55 7.13 7.76
N LYS A 300 -20.87 6.93 7.87
CA LYS A 300 -21.86 7.92 7.46
C LYS A 300 -21.72 9.17 8.33
N LEU A 301 -21.35 10.30 7.70
CA LEU A 301 -21.17 11.56 8.41
C LEU A 301 -22.51 12.13 8.86
N ASN A 302 -22.54 12.69 10.07
CA ASN A 302 -23.74 13.36 10.60
C ASN A 302 -24.07 14.64 9.82
N LYS A 303 -23.04 15.29 9.27
CA LYS A 303 -23.16 16.47 8.42
C LYS A 303 -22.43 16.19 7.11
N ALA A 304 -23.13 16.38 5.99
CA ALA A 304 -22.53 16.31 4.68
C ALA A 304 -21.32 17.26 4.60
N LEU A 305 -20.22 16.76 4.05
CA LEU A 305 -19.09 17.62 3.68
C LEU A 305 -19.55 18.61 2.63
N GLN A 306 -19.04 19.82 2.69
CA GLN A 306 -19.18 20.72 1.56
C GLN A 306 -18.24 20.24 0.45
N PRO A 307 -18.64 20.30 -0.84
CA PRO A 307 -17.71 20.13 -1.94
C PRO A 307 -16.53 21.09 -1.71
N SER A 308 -15.31 20.56 -1.63
CA SER A 308 -14.04 21.24 -1.29
C SER A 308 -14.20 22.54 -0.48
N PRO A 309 -13.95 22.55 0.85
CA PRO A 309 -14.45 23.61 1.72
C PRO A 309 -13.86 25.01 1.49
N ARG A 310 -12.93 25.25 0.55
CA ARG A 310 -12.42 26.59 0.23
C ARG A 310 -12.08 26.81 -1.25
N GLU A 311 -12.28 28.05 -1.69
CA GLU A 311 -11.67 28.60 -2.90
C GLU A 311 -10.13 28.54 -2.73
N GLY A 312 -9.43 27.80 -3.60
CA GLY A 312 -7.98 27.55 -3.49
C GLY A 312 -7.56 26.30 -2.72
N GLU A 313 -8.49 25.42 -2.30
CA GLU A 313 -8.12 24.18 -1.59
C GLU A 313 -7.77 23.01 -2.52
N PRO A 314 -6.61 22.34 -2.31
CA PRO A 314 -6.09 21.29 -3.18
C PRO A 314 -6.57 19.85 -2.86
N ARG A 315 -7.57 19.65 -1.98
CA ARG A 315 -7.97 18.31 -1.50
C ARG A 315 -9.47 18.00 -1.71
N PRO A 316 -9.81 16.99 -2.54
CA PRO A 316 -11.20 16.57 -2.76
C PRO A 316 -11.89 16.04 -1.49
N SER A 317 -13.23 16.20 -1.39
CA SER A 317 -14.02 15.78 -0.23
C SER A 317 -13.86 14.30 0.13
N ARG A 318 -13.69 13.43 -0.86
CA ARG A 318 -13.43 12.00 -0.66
C ARG A 318 -12.08 11.73 0.00
N MET A 319 -11.05 12.53 -0.28
CA MET A 319 -9.76 12.44 0.41
C MET A 319 -9.88 12.84 1.88
N ILE A 320 -10.62 13.92 2.16
CA ILE A 320 -10.89 14.38 3.54
C ILE A 320 -11.63 13.28 4.31
N TRP A 321 -12.67 12.73 3.70
CA TRP A 321 -13.46 11.65 4.29
C TRP A 321 -12.64 10.38 4.50
N SER A 322 -11.85 9.98 3.50
CA SER A 322 -10.93 8.83 3.59
C SER A 322 -10.00 8.96 4.77
N ARG A 323 -9.37 10.11 5.00
CA ARG A 323 -8.32 10.27 6.03
C ARG A 323 -8.85 10.36 7.47
N SER A 324 -10.15 10.57 7.65
CA SER A 324 -10.75 10.85 8.97
C SER A 324 -11.79 9.81 9.38
N SER A 325 -12.40 9.12 8.42
CA SER A 325 -13.70 8.46 8.65
C SER A 325 -13.79 7.04 8.11
N ARG A 326 -12.69 6.38 7.70
CA ARG A 326 -12.74 4.95 7.40
C ARG A 326 -13.00 4.14 8.67
N LEU A 327 -13.70 3.03 8.51
CA LEU A 327 -14.02 2.08 9.55
C LEU A 327 -13.56 0.68 9.14
N PHE A 328 -13.38 -0.19 10.12
CA PHE A 328 -13.16 -1.61 9.85
C PHE A 328 -14.45 -2.21 9.28
N PRO A 329 -14.37 -3.28 8.47
CA PRO A 329 -15.56 -3.88 7.90
C PRO A 329 -16.54 -4.33 8.99
N CYS A 330 -17.84 -4.25 8.67
CA CYS A 330 -18.94 -4.68 9.53
C CYS A 330 -19.11 -3.90 10.86
N GLU A 331 -18.47 -2.74 11.05
CA GLU A 331 -18.67 -1.85 12.21
C GLU A 331 -19.96 -0.99 12.09
N LYS A 332 -21.10 -1.63 11.84
CA LYS A 332 -22.39 -0.92 11.61
C LYS A 332 -22.80 -0.09 12.84
N GLU A 333 -22.45 -0.53 14.04
CA GLU A 333 -22.66 0.20 15.30
C GLU A 333 -21.86 1.51 15.38
N ARG A 334 -20.80 1.65 14.58
CA ARG A 334 -20.00 2.88 14.44
C ARG A 334 -20.39 3.73 13.24
N GLY A 335 -21.42 3.30 12.51
CA GLY A 335 -21.96 4.00 11.33
C GLY A 335 -21.34 3.56 10.01
N ALA A 336 -20.69 2.40 9.96
CA ALA A 336 -20.29 1.76 8.72
C ALA A 336 -21.53 1.46 7.86
N PHE A 337 -21.49 1.76 6.56
CA PHE A 337 -22.69 1.69 5.71
C PHE A 337 -22.42 1.29 4.26
N MET A 338 -21.15 1.21 3.84
CA MET A 338 -20.84 0.83 2.47
C MET A 338 -21.11 -0.68 2.27
N PRO A 339 -21.48 -1.12 1.05
CA PRO A 339 -21.71 -2.54 0.75
C PRO A 339 -20.37 -3.26 0.53
N VAL A 340 -19.54 -3.30 1.58
CA VAL A 340 -18.20 -3.92 1.56
C VAL A 340 -18.31 -5.42 1.35
N GLU A 341 -19.33 -6.04 1.97
CA GLU A 341 -19.62 -7.46 1.87
C GLU A 341 -19.85 -7.89 0.41
N ASP A 342 -20.68 -7.15 -0.33
CA ASP A 342 -20.97 -7.40 -1.75
C ASP A 342 -19.73 -7.17 -2.65
N PHE A 343 -18.92 -6.15 -2.35
CA PHE A 343 -17.70 -5.86 -3.09
C PHE A 343 -16.67 -6.98 -2.92
N VAL A 344 -16.39 -7.39 -1.68
CA VAL A 344 -15.43 -8.47 -1.39
C VAL A 344 -15.91 -9.77 -2.00
N LYS A 345 -17.21 -10.07 -1.93
CA LYS A 345 -17.80 -11.21 -2.63
C LYS A 345 -17.53 -11.17 -4.14
N ALA A 346 -17.71 -10.01 -4.80
CA ALA A 346 -17.43 -9.88 -6.22
C ALA A 346 -15.95 -10.10 -6.57
N VAL A 347 -15.03 -9.66 -5.70
CA VAL A 347 -13.58 -9.90 -5.87
C VAL A 347 -13.23 -11.39 -5.72
N CYS A 348 -13.83 -12.08 -4.74
CA CYS A 348 -13.67 -13.52 -4.58
C CYS A 348 -14.29 -14.32 -5.73
N ASP A 349 -15.48 -13.93 -6.20
CA ASP A 349 -16.16 -14.55 -7.34
C ASP A 349 -15.38 -14.33 -8.66
N ALA A 350 -14.54 -13.28 -8.76
CA ALA A 350 -13.59 -13.09 -9.85
C ALA A 350 -12.38 -14.03 -9.79
N GLY A 351 -12.22 -14.79 -8.69
CA GLY A 351 -11.17 -15.78 -8.49
C GLY A 351 -9.98 -15.29 -7.66
N TYR A 352 -10.08 -14.16 -6.96
CA TYR A 352 -9.01 -13.72 -6.06
C TYR A 352 -8.88 -14.67 -4.85
N THR A 353 -7.66 -15.14 -4.60
CA THR A 353 -7.34 -16.06 -3.48
C THR A 353 -6.25 -15.53 -2.55
N GLY A 354 -5.86 -14.25 -2.70
CA GLY A 354 -4.85 -13.63 -1.85
C GLY A 354 -5.39 -13.17 -0.49
N PRO A 355 -4.55 -12.50 0.33
CA PRO A 355 -4.94 -12.05 1.65
C PRO A 355 -6.07 -11.02 1.61
N TRP A 356 -6.93 -11.07 2.61
CA TRP A 356 -7.89 -10.01 2.89
C TRP A 356 -7.21 -8.99 3.79
N SER A 357 -6.86 -7.83 3.21
CA SER A 357 -6.02 -6.85 3.88
C SER A 357 -6.81 -5.64 4.34
N ILE A 358 -6.57 -5.16 5.56
CA ILE A 358 -7.28 -4.01 6.12
C ILE A 358 -6.55 -2.70 5.83
N GLU A 359 -7.25 -1.75 5.21
CA GLU A 359 -6.77 -0.37 5.01
C GLU A 359 -7.76 0.66 5.58
N VAL A 360 -7.45 1.19 6.77
CA VAL A 360 -8.30 2.12 7.51
C VAL A 360 -7.51 3.35 7.91
N PHE A 361 -8.05 4.53 7.60
CA PHE A 361 -7.59 5.83 8.08
C PHE A 361 -8.73 6.51 8.84
N ASN A 362 -8.51 6.84 10.10
CA ASN A 362 -9.46 7.64 10.87
C ASN A 362 -8.79 8.44 11.99
N ASP A 363 -9.55 9.38 12.55
CA ASP A 363 -9.03 10.34 13.51
C ASP A 363 -8.48 9.68 14.80
N SER A 364 -8.99 8.50 15.19
CA SER A 364 -8.52 7.82 16.41
C SER A 364 -7.09 7.28 16.29
N LEU A 365 -6.56 7.13 15.08
CA LEU A 365 -5.17 6.71 14.84
C LEU A 365 -4.14 7.77 15.26
N SER A 366 -4.58 9.02 15.41
CA SER A 366 -3.73 10.15 15.85
C SER A 366 -3.66 10.29 17.38
N ASN A 367 -4.43 9.49 18.13
CA ASN A 367 -4.38 9.48 19.59
C ASN A 367 -3.08 8.80 20.07
N SER A 368 -2.37 9.42 21.01
CA SER A 368 -1.06 8.95 21.52
C SER A 368 -1.15 7.85 22.58
N SER A 369 -2.35 7.42 22.96
CA SER A 369 -2.53 6.30 23.90
C SER A 369 -1.91 5.01 23.35
N SER A 370 -1.12 4.33 24.19
CA SER A 370 -0.51 3.03 23.86
C SER A 370 -1.52 1.92 23.53
N GLU A 371 -2.79 2.12 23.88
CA GLU A 371 -3.87 1.19 23.56
C GLU A 371 -4.29 1.26 22.08
N VAL A 372 -3.98 2.33 21.36
CA VAL A 372 -4.46 2.53 19.97
C VAL A 372 -4.05 1.38 19.04
N PRO A 373 -2.76 0.97 18.97
CA PRO A 373 -2.35 -0.19 18.18
C PRO A 373 -3.07 -1.49 18.54
N ILE A 374 -3.23 -1.76 19.83
CA ILE A 374 -3.86 -2.98 20.33
C ILE A 374 -5.35 -3.01 19.97
N LEU A 375 -6.05 -1.91 20.22
CA LEU A 375 -7.49 -1.79 19.95
C LEU A 375 -7.80 -1.86 18.47
N HIS A 376 -7.00 -1.17 17.63
CA HIS A 376 -7.22 -1.18 16.18
C HIS A 376 -6.89 -2.54 15.55
N ALA A 377 -5.82 -3.21 15.98
CA ALA A 377 -5.53 -4.57 15.52
C ALA A 377 -6.65 -5.56 15.88
N ARG A 378 -7.22 -5.47 17.09
CA ARG A 378 -8.39 -6.28 17.50
C ARG A 378 -9.65 -5.97 16.69
N ARG A 379 -9.92 -4.68 16.42
CA ARG A 379 -11.06 -4.26 15.59
C ARG A 379 -10.91 -4.78 14.15
N ALA A 380 -9.71 -4.73 13.60
CA ALA A 380 -9.40 -5.30 12.29
C ALA A 380 -9.70 -6.79 12.24
N ARG A 381 -9.17 -7.55 13.21
CA ARG A 381 -9.41 -9.00 13.31
C ARG A 381 -10.91 -9.32 13.40
N ALA A 382 -11.61 -8.67 14.32
CA ALA A 382 -13.04 -8.89 14.51
C ALA A 382 -13.88 -8.52 13.27
N GLY A 383 -13.49 -7.46 12.55
CA GLY A 383 -14.13 -7.06 11.31
C GLY A 383 -13.93 -8.10 10.20
N LEU A 384 -12.71 -8.61 10.04
CA LEU A 384 -12.40 -9.65 9.06
C LEU A 384 -13.14 -10.96 9.35
N ASP A 385 -13.20 -11.39 10.62
CA ASP A 385 -13.95 -12.59 11.03
C ASP A 385 -15.45 -12.46 10.67
N LYS A 386 -16.09 -11.33 10.99
CA LYS A 386 -17.49 -11.05 10.60
C LYS A 386 -17.68 -10.98 9.09
N LEU A 387 -16.70 -10.44 8.37
CA LEU A 387 -16.78 -10.32 6.92
C LEU A 387 -16.67 -11.68 6.22
N VAL A 388 -15.84 -12.59 6.74
CA VAL A 388 -15.76 -13.98 6.27
C VAL A 388 -17.11 -14.66 6.44
N GLU A 389 -17.76 -14.51 7.60
CA GLU A 389 -19.13 -14.99 7.81
C GLU A 389 -20.09 -14.38 6.79
N ALA A 390 -20.10 -13.06 6.60
CA ALA A 390 -21.03 -12.40 5.69
C ALA A 390 -20.85 -12.75 4.20
N VAL A 391 -19.64 -13.15 3.78
CA VAL A 391 -19.33 -13.46 2.38
C VAL A 391 -19.55 -14.94 2.05
N TYR A 392 -19.30 -15.85 3.00
CA TYR A 392 -19.34 -17.31 2.77
C TYR A 392 -20.49 -18.04 3.49
N HIS A 393 -21.21 -17.39 4.40
CA HIS A 393 -22.32 -17.98 5.18
C HIS A 393 -23.57 -17.12 5.09
#